data_AF-W5J725-F1
#
_entry.id   AF-W5J725-F1
#
_cell.length_a   1.000
_cell.length_b   1.000
_cell.length_c   1.000
_cell.angle_alpha   90.00
_cell.angle_beta   90.00
_cell.angle_gamma   90.00
#
_symmetry.space_group_name_H-M   'P 1'
#
loop_
_entity.id
_entity.type
_entity.pdbx_description
1 polymer ?
#
loop_
_entity_poly.entity_id
_entity_poly.type
_entity_poly.pdbx_seq_one_letter_code
_entity_poly.pdbx_strand_id
1 'polypeptide(L)'
;MQSPVVPVGFASTIVPLAVRCRGVSRHFFIRESILEVSGHRRITYAQYKAMMNCIFYLERRCQVFGLFLFGGNVTLVKRIFEKIKSGDDHLYDYICSKDAPRECAVALRRFIIASKLQILPLRCLSVLCGNIRDVPARVVALDMLNLLKSEYDGPRLLFAKYYLHLMRSLTLRGYLRPTEMQSIYSPFVAMPNVFRSGTPEIRANTLTKAAVVLEMLLLVELLEDSAALEHEMRSTLASYRSYQPKKQ
;
A
#
# COMPACT_ATOMS: atom_id res chain seq x y z
N MET A 1 34.08 -37.69 9.00
CA MET A 1 35.05 -36.62 8.66
C MET A 1 34.71 -36.11 7.27
N GLN A 2 34.25 -34.87 7.20
CA GLN A 2 34.35 -33.89 6.09
C GLN A 2 33.13 -32.98 6.15
N SER A 3 33.31 -31.88 6.89
CA SER A 3 32.49 -30.68 6.82
C SER A 3 32.73 -29.98 5.49
N PRO A 4 31.73 -29.31 4.89
CA PRO A 4 31.98 -28.18 4.02
C PRO A 4 31.98 -26.88 4.83
N VAL A 5 33.03 -26.12 4.56
CA VAL A 5 33.32 -24.77 5.04
C VAL A 5 32.37 -23.76 4.38
N VAL A 6 32.04 -22.75 5.17
CA VAL A 6 31.15 -21.60 4.97
C VAL A 6 31.65 -20.66 3.84
N PRO A 7 30.78 -19.78 3.31
CA PRO A 7 31.18 -18.37 3.35
C PRO A 7 30.14 -17.48 4.04
N VAL A 8 30.70 -16.71 4.95
CA VAL A 8 30.12 -15.65 5.75
C VAL A 8 29.90 -14.46 4.84
N GLY A 9 28.80 -13.73 5.03
CA GLY A 9 28.74 -12.33 4.61
C GLY A 9 27.50 -11.91 3.85
N PHE A 10 26.35 -11.85 4.51
CA PHE A 10 25.40 -10.77 4.23
C PHE A 10 25.58 -9.71 5.30
N ALA A 11 26.58 -8.87 5.09
CA ALA A 11 26.63 -7.56 5.70
C ALA A 11 25.45 -6.76 5.15
N SER A 12 24.32 -6.80 5.85
CA SER A 12 23.24 -5.83 5.65
C SER A 12 23.77 -4.50 6.16
N THR A 13 24.45 -3.78 5.28
CA THR A 13 24.89 -2.42 5.46
C THR A 13 23.70 -1.59 5.92
N ILE A 14 23.74 -1.20 7.18
CA ILE A 14 22.86 -0.20 7.79
C ILE A 14 23.05 1.07 6.96
N VAL A 15 22.08 1.40 6.11
CA VAL A 15 21.97 2.74 5.54
C VAL A 15 21.21 3.59 6.57
N PRO A 16 21.87 4.54 7.26
CA PRO A 16 21.13 5.54 8.00
C PRO A 16 20.49 6.48 6.96
N LEU A 17 19.22 6.27 6.64
CA LEU A 17 18.42 7.22 5.87
C LEU A 17 18.12 8.45 6.74
N ALA A 18 19.14 9.28 6.93
CA ALA A 18 18.94 10.70 7.08
C ALA A 18 18.34 11.18 5.75
N VAL A 19 17.01 11.29 5.70
CA VAL A 19 16.28 11.93 4.61
C VAL A 19 16.73 13.40 4.58
N ARG A 20 17.81 13.64 3.83
CA ARG A 20 18.31 14.98 3.54
C ARG A 20 17.43 15.51 2.41
N CYS A 21 16.29 16.11 2.76
CA CYS A 21 15.52 16.97 1.86
C CYS A 21 16.42 18.16 1.47
N ARG A 22 17.27 18.01 0.46
CA ARG A 22 18.01 19.11 -0.15
C ARG A 22 17.14 19.69 -1.25
N GLY A 23 16.76 20.96 -1.08
CA GLY A 23 16.22 21.81 -2.14
C GLY A 23 14.72 21.71 -2.36
N VAL A 24 13.91 22.14 -1.39
CA VAL A 24 12.57 22.65 -1.69
C VAL A 24 12.52 24.08 -1.19
N SER A 25 12.49 25.01 -2.14
CA SER A 25 12.34 26.45 -1.90
C SER A 25 11.20 26.74 -0.93
N ARG A 26 11.47 27.65 0.01
CA ARG A 26 10.60 28.08 1.12
C ARG A 26 9.36 28.87 0.68
N HIS A 27 8.60 28.36 -0.28
CA HIS A 27 7.30 28.91 -0.68
C HIS A 27 6.33 27.79 -1.08
N PHE A 28 6.08 26.82 -0.20
CA PHE A 28 4.92 25.93 -0.34
C PHE A 28 3.75 26.53 0.44
N PHE A 29 2.75 26.99 -0.30
CA PHE A 29 1.49 27.51 0.23
C PHE A 29 0.84 26.50 1.19
N ILE A 30 0.51 26.98 2.41
CA ILE A 30 -0.08 26.25 3.54
C ILE A 30 -1.54 25.79 3.28
N ARG A 31 -2.00 25.68 2.02
CA ARG A 31 -3.42 25.49 1.69
C ARG A 31 -3.82 24.09 1.20
N GLU A 32 -2.89 23.27 0.74
CA GLU A 32 -3.21 21.95 0.17
C GLU A 32 -2.85 20.79 1.10
N SER A 33 -3.72 19.78 1.14
CA SER A 33 -3.44 18.53 1.87
C SER A 33 -2.27 17.81 1.20
N ILE A 34 -1.32 17.34 2.02
CA ILE A 34 -0.12 16.64 1.51
C ILE A 34 -0.49 15.33 0.83
N LEU A 35 -1.53 14.65 1.35
CA LEU A 35 -2.09 13.46 0.73
C LEU A 35 -3.51 13.71 0.21
N GLU A 36 -3.90 12.97 -0.82
CA GLU A 36 -5.26 13.03 -1.35
C GLU A 36 -6.26 12.38 -0.37
N VAL A 37 -7.37 13.06 -0.14
CA VAL A 37 -8.40 12.69 0.84
C VAL A 37 -9.76 12.96 0.24
N SER A 38 -10.70 12.03 0.39
CA SER A 38 -12.09 12.25 -0.03
C SER A 38 -12.84 13.05 1.02
N GLY A 39 -12.87 14.38 0.88
CA GLY A 39 -13.67 15.29 1.71
C GLY A 39 -12.89 16.50 2.21
N HIS A 40 -13.37 17.10 3.31
CA HIS A 40 -12.82 18.37 3.83
C HIS A 40 -11.66 18.21 4.82
N ARG A 41 -11.32 16.98 5.23
CA ARG A 41 -10.16 16.74 6.09
C ARG A 41 -8.88 17.04 5.31
N ARG A 42 -7.82 17.42 6.01
CA ARG A 42 -6.49 17.63 5.41
C ARG A 42 -5.46 16.85 6.20
N ILE A 43 -4.49 16.28 5.50
CA ILE A 43 -3.33 15.63 6.11
C ILE A 43 -2.20 16.63 6.20
N THR A 44 -1.73 16.86 7.42
CA THR A 44 -0.56 17.70 7.68
C THR A 44 0.74 16.93 7.43
N TYR A 45 1.87 17.64 7.32
CA TYR A 45 3.17 17.00 7.12
C TYR A 45 3.56 16.13 8.31
N ALA A 46 3.24 16.59 9.51
CA ALA A 46 3.48 15.85 10.74
C ALA A 46 2.69 14.54 10.78
N GLN A 47 1.41 14.56 10.37
CA GLN A 47 0.59 13.35 10.25
C GLN A 47 1.12 12.41 9.17
N TYR A 48 1.54 12.94 8.01
CA TYR A 48 2.19 12.17 6.96
C TYR A 48 3.44 11.44 7.49
N LYS A 49 4.35 12.16 8.16
CA LYS A 49 5.56 11.59 8.76
C LYS A 49 5.24 10.52 9.81
N ALA A 50 4.23 10.77 10.65
CA ALA A 50 3.75 9.80 11.63
C ALA A 50 3.23 8.50 10.97
N MET A 51 2.47 8.61 9.87
CA MET A 51 2.02 7.43 9.13
C MET A 51 3.17 6.69 8.45
N MET A 52 4.15 7.41 7.88
CA MET A 52 5.35 6.81 7.31
C MET A 52 6.16 6.03 8.36
N ASN A 53 6.30 6.58 9.57
CA ASN A 53 6.91 5.88 10.70
C ASN A 53 6.20 4.57 11.03
N CYS A 54 4.86 4.56 11.01
CA CYS A 54 4.08 3.31 11.18
C CYS A 54 4.37 2.31 10.05
N ILE A 55 4.40 2.76 8.79
CA ILE A 55 4.67 1.89 7.64
C ILE A 55 6.04 1.22 7.77
N PHE A 56 7.09 2.00 8.02
CA PHE A 56 8.45 1.48 8.18
C PHE A 56 8.60 0.54 9.38
N TYR A 57 7.90 0.86 10.47
CA TYR A 57 7.87 0.01 11.66
C TYR A 57 7.22 -1.35 11.37
N LEU A 58 6.11 -1.35 10.64
CA LEU A 58 5.34 -2.55 10.29
C LEU A 58 6.06 -3.39 9.23
N GLU A 59 6.73 -2.78 8.27
CA GLU A 59 7.47 -3.49 7.22
C GLU A 59 8.56 -4.39 7.82
N ARG A 60 9.29 -3.87 8.82
CA ARG A 60 10.30 -4.62 9.58
C ARG A 60 9.72 -5.74 10.44
N ARG A 61 8.41 -5.74 10.68
CA ARG A 61 7.69 -6.71 11.53
C ARG A 61 6.57 -7.42 10.76
N CYS A 62 6.67 -7.52 9.43
CA CYS A 62 5.61 -8.10 8.59
C CYS A 62 5.29 -9.56 8.90
N GLN A 63 6.20 -10.28 9.57
CA GLN A 63 6.01 -11.65 10.05
C GLN A 63 5.17 -11.74 11.34
N VAL A 64 4.74 -10.64 11.94
CA VAL A 64 3.91 -10.75 13.15
C VAL A 64 2.52 -11.26 12.76
N PHE A 65 2.06 -12.32 13.43
CA PHE A 65 0.71 -12.85 13.23
C PHE A 65 -0.35 -11.80 13.55
N GLY A 66 -1.34 -11.65 12.67
CA GLY A 66 -2.55 -10.87 12.96
C GLY A 66 -2.49 -9.37 12.68
N LEU A 67 -1.49 -8.88 11.96
CA LEU A 67 -1.44 -7.48 11.53
C LEU A 67 -2.71 -7.11 10.75
N PHE A 68 -3.27 -5.94 11.04
CA PHE A 68 -4.53 -5.42 10.47
C PHE A 68 -5.81 -6.21 10.78
N LEU A 69 -5.69 -7.39 11.42
CA LEU A 69 -6.78 -8.31 11.72
C LEU A 69 -7.17 -8.25 13.21
N PHE A 70 -6.21 -8.48 14.10
CA PHE A 70 -6.48 -8.54 15.52
C PHE A 70 -6.25 -7.17 16.17
N GLY A 71 -7.27 -6.71 16.91
CA GLY A 71 -7.29 -5.40 17.57
C GLY A 71 -6.21 -5.19 18.62
N GLY A 72 -5.62 -6.27 19.14
CA GLY A 72 -4.62 -6.20 20.21
C GLY A 72 -5.14 -5.44 21.44
N ASN A 73 -4.24 -4.75 22.14
CA ASN A 73 -4.58 -3.89 23.27
C ASN A 73 -5.28 -2.59 22.80
N VAL A 74 -6.58 -2.48 23.08
CA VAL A 74 -7.43 -1.35 22.67
C VAL A 74 -6.92 0.00 23.19
N THR A 75 -6.40 0.07 24.42
CA THR A 75 -5.87 1.30 25.01
C THR A 75 -4.63 1.76 24.25
N LEU A 76 -3.77 0.83 23.86
CA LEU A 76 -2.57 1.12 23.09
C LEU A 76 -2.90 1.53 21.65
N VAL A 77 -3.88 0.87 21.00
CA VAL A 77 -4.42 1.32 19.70
C VAL A 77 -4.89 2.77 19.77
N LYS A 78 -5.72 3.12 20.78
CA LYS A 78 -6.20 4.49 20.96
C LYS A 78 -5.05 5.48 21.12
N ARG A 79 -4.03 5.12 21.90
CA ARG A 79 -2.87 5.99 22.13
C ARG A 79 -2.01 6.19 20.89
N ILE A 80 -1.76 5.13 20.11
CA ILE A 80 -1.04 5.22 18.83
C ILE A 80 -1.87 6.05 17.84
N PHE A 81 -3.18 5.84 17.77
CA PHE A 81 -4.07 6.61 16.90
C PHE A 81 -4.04 8.11 17.22
N GLU A 82 -4.12 8.50 18.49
CA GLU A 82 -4.04 9.92 18.87
C GLU A 82 -2.66 10.51 18.56
N LYS A 83 -1.57 9.74 18.71
CA LYS A 83 -0.23 10.19 18.29
C LYS A 83 -0.09 10.37 16.77
N ILE A 84 -0.70 9.49 15.96
CA ILE A 84 -0.77 9.68 14.50
C ILE A 84 -1.54 10.97 14.19
N LYS A 85 -2.70 11.15 14.84
CA LYS A 85 -3.58 12.30 14.64
C LYS A 85 -2.94 13.63 15.04
N SER A 86 -2.15 13.66 16.11
CA SER A 86 -1.38 14.84 16.52
C SER A 86 -0.13 15.07 15.68
N GLY A 87 0.32 14.07 14.90
CA GLY A 87 1.59 14.14 14.17
C GLY A 87 2.81 14.10 15.09
N ASP A 88 2.77 13.28 16.15
CA ASP A 88 3.83 13.19 17.15
C ASP A 88 5.17 12.73 16.53
N ASP A 89 6.22 13.56 16.67
CA ASP A 89 7.56 13.28 16.16
C ASP A 89 8.22 12.06 16.83
N HIS A 90 7.82 11.70 18.05
CA HIS A 90 8.34 10.56 18.81
C HIS A 90 7.50 9.30 18.63
N LEU A 91 6.57 9.27 17.67
CA LEU A 91 5.71 8.10 17.44
C LEU A 91 6.52 6.83 17.18
N TYR A 92 7.60 6.91 16.39
CA TYR A 92 8.42 5.75 16.04
C TYR A 92 9.10 5.13 17.26
N ASP A 93 9.69 5.96 18.12
CA ASP A 93 10.33 5.50 19.35
C ASP A 93 9.30 4.91 20.31
N TYR A 94 8.12 5.55 20.39
CA TYR A 94 7.02 5.06 21.20
C TYR A 94 6.56 3.66 20.77
N ILE A 95 6.28 3.43 19.48
CA ILE A 95 5.86 2.10 18.98
C ILE A 95 6.97 1.05 19.14
N CYS A 96 8.24 1.43 18.97
CA CYS A 96 9.38 0.55 19.23
C CYS A 96 9.48 0.16 20.71
N SER A 97 9.36 1.12 21.62
CA SER A 97 9.44 0.88 23.07
C SER A 97 8.33 -0.03 23.60
N LYS A 98 7.16 -0.01 22.94
CA LYS A 98 6.00 -0.82 23.32
C LYS A 98 5.94 -2.17 22.60
N ASP A 99 6.81 -2.38 21.61
CA ASP A 99 6.78 -3.50 20.66
C ASP A 99 5.35 -3.89 20.26
N ALA A 100 4.63 -2.94 19.67
CA ALA A 100 3.18 -3.03 19.46
C ALA A 100 2.75 -3.06 17.97
N PRO A 101 3.17 -4.08 17.21
CA PRO A 101 2.93 -4.17 15.77
C PRO A 101 1.46 -4.35 15.39
N ARG A 102 0.67 -5.13 16.14
CA ARG A 102 -0.76 -5.30 15.85
C ARG A 102 -1.52 -4.01 16.09
N GLU A 103 -1.24 -3.36 17.21
CA GLU A 103 -1.89 -2.12 17.60
C GLU A 103 -1.50 -0.97 16.67
N CYS A 104 -0.25 -0.92 16.22
CA CYS A 104 0.22 0.01 15.19
C CYS A 104 -0.53 -0.17 13.87
N ALA A 105 -0.65 -1.42 13.38
CA ALA A 105 -1.38 -1.73 12.15
C ALA A 105 -2.86 -1.31 12.23
N VAL A 106 -3.52 -1.61 13.35
CA VAL A 106 -4.93 -1.26 13.58
C VAL A 106 -5.11 0.25 13.69
N ALA A 107 -4.22 0.95 14.41
CA ALA A 107 -4.26 2.41 14.54
C ALA A 107 -4.05 3.11 13.19
N LEU A 108 -3.07 2.66 12.41
CA LEU A 108 -2.82 3.17 11.05
C LEU A 108 -4.04 2.97 10.14
N ARG A 109 -4.59 1.76 10.09
CA ARG A 109 -5.81 1.46 9.32
C ARG A 109 -6.99 2.35 9.73
N ARG A 110 -7.23 2.50 11.04
CA ARG A 110 -8.30 3.37 11.56
C ARG A 110 -8.09 4.82 11.15
N PHE A 111 -6.85 5.30 11.19
CA PHE A 111 -6.53 6.66 10.78
C PHE A 111 -6.81 6.88 9.29
N ILE A 112 -6.32 6.00 8.42
CA ILE A 112 -6.55 6.04 6.96
C ILE A 112 -8.04 6.09 6.64
N ILE A 113 -8.83 5.21 7.26
CA ILE A 113 -10.29 5.16 7.06
C ILE A 113 -10.96 6.44 7.58
N ALA A 114 -10.61 6.88 8.80
CA ALA A 114 -11.19 8.07 9.40
C ALA A 114 -10.85 9.34 8.63
N SER A 115 -9.63 9.47 8.10
CA SER A 115 -9.23 10.60 7.27
C SER A 115 -9.76 10.51 5.83
N LYS A 116 -10.38 9.38 5.46
CA LYS A 116 -10.84 9.07 4.11
C LYS A 116 -9.70 9.23 3.08
N LEU A 117 -8.50 8.81 3.48
CA LEU A 117 -7.28 8.91 2.70
C LEU A 117 -7.37 8.04 1.45
N GLN A 118 -6.99 8.61 0.31
CA GLN A 118 -6.88 7.89 -0.95
C GLN A 118 -5.42 7.48 -1.16
N ILE A 119 -5.18 6.17 -1.11
CA ILE A 119 -3.86 5.59 -1.38
C ILE A 119 -3.60 5.52 -2.90
N LEU A 120 -4.67 5.31 -3.67
CA LEU A 120 -4.64 5.29 -5.13
C LEU A 120 -5.44 6.49 -5.66
N PRO A 121 -5.03 7.08 -6.79
CA PRO A 121 -5.78 8.15 -7.44
C PRO A 121 -7.21 7.73 -7.75
N LEU A 122 -8.12 8.70 -7.79
CA LEU A 122 -9.53 8.45 -8.10
C LEU A 122 -9.72 7.70 -9.42
N ARG A 123 -8.90 7.96 -10.45
CA ARG A 123 -8.98 7.23 -11.72
C ARG A 123 -8.62 5.76 -11.59
N CYS A 124 -7.63 5.41 -10.76
CA CYS A 124 -7.33 4.02 -10.43
C CYS A 124 -8.53 3.35 -9.76
N LEU A 125 -9.19 4.05 -8.84
CA LEU A 125 -10.40 3.54 -8.19
C LEU A 125 -11.55 3.38 -9.18
N SER A 126 -11.72 4.30 -10.13
CA SER A 126 -12.74 4.21 -11.18
C SER A 126 -12.51 3.01 -12.10
N VAL A 127 -11.25 2.74 -12.49
CA VAL A 127 -10.88 1.53 -13.25
C VAL A 127 -11.25 0.27 -12.45
N LEU A 128 -10.89 0.21 -11.17
CA LEU A 128 -11.22 -0.92 -10.29
C LEU A 128 -12.73 -1.08 -10.04
N CYS A 129 -13.48 0.02 -10.01
CA CYS A 129 -14.94 0.00 -9.87
C CYS A 129 -15.66 -0.43 -11.14
N GLY A 130 -15.02 -0.27 -12.30
CA GLY A 130 -15.54 -0.61 -13.60
C GLY A 130 -15.80 -2.11 -13.78
N ASN A 131 -16.49 -2.46 -14.88
CA ASN A 131 -16.72 -3.84 -15.25
C ASN A 131 -15.49 -4.40 -15.96
N ILE A 132 -14.63 -5.07 -15.19
CA ILE A 132 -13.43 -5.74 -15.69
C ILE A 132 -13.82 -7.15 -16.14
N ARG A 133 -14.42 -7.28 -17.32
CA ARG A 133 -14.69 -8.59 -17.94
C ARG A 133 -13.68 -8.84 -19.05
N ASP A 134 -13.22 -10.08 -19.13
CA ASP A 134 -12.38 -10.61 -20.21
C ASP A 134 -10.98 -9.97 -20.36
N VAL A 135 -10.60 -9.06 -19.46
CA VAL A 135 -9.26 -8.47 -19.41
C VAL A 135 -8.44 -9.14 -18.31
N PRO A 136 -7.22 -9.64 -18.59
CA PRO A 136 -6.35 -10.21 -17.58
C PRO A 136 -6.05 -9.23 -16.45
N ALA A 137 -6.08 -9.70 -15.21
CA ALA A 137 -5.82 -8.87 -14.03
C ALA A 137 -4.47 -8.15 -14.11
N ARG A 138 -3.44 -8.81 -14.65
CA ARG A 138 -2.10 -8.23 -14.87
C ARG A 138 -2.12 -6.99 -15.76
N VAL A 139 -2.92 -6.99 -16.83
CA VAL A 139 -3.05 -5.85 -17.75
C VAL A 139 -3.62 -4.64 -17.01
N VAL A 140 -4.69 -4.86 -16.25
CA VAL A 140 -5.34 -3.79 -15.46
C VAL A 140 -4.42 -3.28 -14.36
N ALA A 141 -3.70 -4.18 -13.67
CA ALA A 141 -2.76 -3.80 -12.63
C ALA A 141 -1.63 -2.92 -13.17
N LEU A 142 -1.05 -3.25 -14.33
CA LEU A 142 -0.02 -2.43 -14.97
C LEU A 142 -0.54 -1.05 -15.38
N ASP A 143 -1.76 -0.99 -15.92
CA ASP A 143 -2.41 0.29 -16.22
C ASP A 143 -2.64 1.13 -14.96
N MET A 144 -3.08 0.52 -13.86
CA MET A 144 -3.23 1.20 -12.57
C MET A 144 -1.90 1.72 -12.00
N LEU A 145 -0.81 0.95 -12.11
CA LEU A 145 0.53 1.41 -11.69
C LEU A 145 1.01 2.60 -12.54
N ASN A 146 0.74 2.57 -13.84
CA ASN A 146 1.05 3.67 -14.73
C ASN A 146 0.21 4.93 -14.42
N LEU A 147 -1.10 4.77 -14.18
CA LEU A 147 -1.98 5.84 -13.74
C LEU A 147 -1.51 6.46 -12.43
N LEU A 148 -1.17 5.64 -11.43
CA LEU A 148 -0.61 6.07 -10.15
C LEU A 148 0.61 6.98 -10.36
N LYS A 149 1.55 6.56 -11.21
CA LYS A 149 2.76 7.32 -11.50
C LYS A 149 2.51 8.61 -12.29
N SER A 150 1.46 8.63 -13.12
CA SER A 150 1.08 9.81 -13.90
C SER A 150 0.30 10.86 -13.09
N GLU A 151 -0.45 10.43 -12.07
CA GLU A 151 -1.34 11.31 -11.31
C GLU A 151 -0.78 11.74 -9.96
N TYR A 152 0.07 10.91 -9.34
CA TYR A 152 0.71 11.24 -8.07
C TYR A 152 2.18 11.58 -8.26
N ASP A 153 2.60 12.62 -7.54
CA ASP A 153 3.98 13.05 -7.41
C ASP A 153 4.36 13.27 -5.93
N GLY A 154 5.66 13.50 -5.68
CA GLY A 154 6.17 13.90 -4.37
C GLY A 154 5.70 13.01 -3.20
N PRO A 155 5.19 13.59 -2.09
CA PRO A 155 4.73 12.84 -0.93
C PRO A 155 3.58 11.86 -1.21
N ARG A 156 2.72 12.14 -2.20
CA ARG A 156 1.56 11.29 -2.53
C ARG A 156 2.03 9.99 -3.14
N LEU A 157 2.89 10.09 -4.16
CA LEU A 157 3.48 8.93 -4.81
C LEU A 157 4.33 8.13 -3.82
N LEU A 158 5.12 8.81 -2.99
CA LEU A 158 5.96 8.17 -1.99
C LEU A 158 5.14 7.38 -0.97
N PHE A 159 4.06 7.98 -0.45
CA PHE A 159 3.15 7.30 0.46
C PHE A 159 2.52 6.06 -0.19
N ALA A 160 1.98 6.21 -1.41
CA ALA A 160 1.35 5.13 -2.14
C ALA A 160 2.32 3.96 -2.37
N LYS A 161 3.55 4.25 -2.82
CA LYS A 161 4.62 3.26 -3.01
C LYS A 161 4.90 2.48 -1.74
N TYR A 162 5.25 3.16 -0.65
CA TYR A 162 5.58 2.47 0.60
C TYR A 162 4.42 1.71 1.21
N TYR A 163 3.19 2.25 1.07
CA TYR A 163 2.00 1.55 1.50
C TYR A 163 1.79 0.27 0.68
N LEU A 164 1.89 0.33 -0.64
CA LEU A 164 1.79 -0.83 -1.53
C LEU A 164 2.90 -1.86 -1.25
N HIS A 165 4.13 -1.44 -1.00
CA HIS A 165 5.23 -2.33 -0.58
C HIS A 165 4.97 -3.02 0.76
N LEU A 166 4.39 -2.32 1.73
CA LEU A 166 3.97 -2.93 2.99
C LEU A 166 2.89 -4.00 2.73
N MET A 167 1.88 -3.68 1.91
CA MET A 167 0.81 -4.64 1.57
C MET A 167 1.34 -5.84 0.79
N ARG A 168 2.29 -5.65 -0.15
CA ARG A 168 3.01 -6.74 -0.82
C ARG A 168 3.78 -7.59 0.19
N SER A 169 4.52 -6.97 1.09
CA SER A 169 5.31 -7.67 2.10
C SER A 169 4.43 -8.54 3.00
N LEU A 170 3.27 -8.02 3.41
CA LEU A 170 2.28 -8.78 4.17
C LEU A 170 1.73 -9.94 3.32
N THR A 171 1.41 -9.68 2.06
CA THR A 171 0.86 -10.69 1.12
C THR A 171 1.84 -11.85 0.87
N LEU A 172 3.13 -11.55 0.71
CA LEU A 172 4.16 -12.55 0.38
C LEU A 172 4.78 -13.24 1.61
N ARG A 173 4.93 -12.51 2.72
CA ARG A 173 5.72 -12.95 3.89
C ARG A 173 4.94 -12.93 5.21
N GLY A 174 3.74 -12.36 5.20
CA GLY A 174 2.89 -12.29 6.39
C GLY A 174 2.17 -13.60 6.64
N TYR A 175 1.69 -13.77 7.88
CA TYR A 175 0.80 -14.86 8.23
C TYR A 175 -0.64 -14.52 7.82
N LEU A 176 -0.90 -14.51 6.52
CA LEU A 176 -2.23 -14.27 5.99
C LEU A 176 -2.75 -15.56 5.38
N ARG A 177 -3.84 -16.06 5.93
CA ARG A 177 -4.67 -17.02 5.21
C ARG A 177 -5.39 -16.29 4.07
N PRO A 178 -5.73 -16.98 2.96
CA PRO A 178 -6.47 -16.38 1.85
C PRO A 178 -7.76 -15.64 2.27
N THR A 179 -8.43 -16.10 3.34
CA THR A 179 -9.63 -15.48 3.93
C THR A 179 -9.35 -14.16 4.66
N GLU A 180 -8.11 -13.91 5.05
CA GLU A 180 -7.69 -12.78 5.87
C GLU A 180 -7.17 -11.60 5.03
N MET A 181 -6.91 -11.80 3.74
CA MET A 181 -6.49 -10.75 2.81
C MET A 181 -7.49 -9.58 2.71
N GLN A 182 -8.78 -9.81 2.99
CA GLN A 182 -9.80 -8.76 2.97
C GLN A 182 -9.49 -7.58 3.92
N SER A 183 -8.81 -7.82 5.03
CA SER A 183 -8.45 -6.74 5.98
C SER A 183 -7.29 -5.88 5.48
N ILE A 184 -6.40 -6.44 4.66
CA ILE A 184 -5.31 -5.73 3.97
C ILE A 184 -5.85 -4.95 2.78
N TYR A 185 -6.85 -5.49 2.09
CA TYR A 185 -7.53 -4.75 1.04
C TYR A 185 -8.39 -3.61 1.60
N SER A 186 -8.87 -3.73 2.85
CA SER A 186 -9.82 -2.79 3.44
C SER A 186 -9.49 -1.29 3.33
N PRO A 187 -8.22 -0.85 3.33
CA PRO A 187 -7.87 0.56 3.16
C PRO A 187 -7.90 1.01 1.69
N PHE A 188 -7.72 0.10 0.74
CA PHE A 188 -8.11 0.31 -0.67
C PHE A 188 -9.65 0.23 -0.84
N VAL A 189 -10.33 -0.49 0.07
CA VAL A 189 -11.79 -0.71 0.12
C VAL A 189 -12.49 0.31 1.03
N ALA A 190 -11.88 1.45 1.37
CA ALA A 190 -12.58 2.53 2.08
C ALA A 190 -13.78 3.11 1.29
N MET A 191 -14.09 2.54 0.13
CA MET A 191 -15.42 2.52 -0.45
C MET A 191 -16.16 1.22 -0.08
N PRO A 192 -17.10 1.24 0.88
CA PRO A 192 -17.98 0.11 1.22
C PRO A 192 -18.88 -0.36 0.05
N ASN A 193 -18.67 0.13 -1.18
CA ASN A 193 -19.41 -0.21 -2.38
C ASN A 193 -18.62 -1.10 -3.35
N VAL A 194 -17.29 -1.24 -3.19
CA VAL A 194 -16.43 -1.91 -4.20
C VAL A 194 -16.49 -3.43 -4.08
N PHE A 195 -16.73 -3.95 -2.85
CA PHE A 195 -16.69 -5.37 -2.48
C PHE A 195 -17.88 -5.80 -1.61
N ARG A 196 -19.06 -5.16 -1.71
CA ARG A 196 -20.27 -5.71 -1.08
C ARG A 196 -20.46 -7.12 -1.63
N SER A 197 -20.86 -8.11 -0.84
CA SER A 197 -21.15 -9.46 -1.32
C SER A 197 -22.60 -9.81 -0.99
N GLY A 198 -23.49 -9.64 -1.96
CA GLY A 198 -24.92 -9.99 -1.81
C GLY A 198 -25.40 -11.03 -2.83
N THR A 199 -24.79 -11.08 -4.01
CA THR A 199 -25.16 -11.98 -5.11
C THR A 199 -23.94 -12.71 -5.69
N PRO A 200 -24.11 -13.84 -6.41
CA PRO A 200 -23.01 -14.56 -7.08
C PRO A 200 -22.21 -13.68 -8.06
N GLU A 201 -22.87 -12.84 -8.85
CA GLU A 201 -22.23 -11.91 -9.79
C GLU A 201 -21.35 -10.87 -9.06
N ILE A 202 -21.85 -10.38 -7.94
CA ILE A 202 -21.15 -9.44 -7.09
C ILE A 202 -19.91 -10.11 -6.43
N ARG A 203 -19.99 -11.40 -6.08
CA ARG A 203 -18.84 -12.19 -5.61
C ARG A 203 -17.80 -12.42 -6.70
N ALA A 204 -18.22 -12.74 -7.93
CA ALA A 204 -17.32 -12.88 -9.07
C ALA A 204 -16.58 -11.56 -9.35
N ASN A 205 -17.30 -10.43 -9.32
CA ASN A 205 -16.73 -9.09 -9.47
C ASN A 205 -15.71 -8.77 -8.35
N THR A 206 -16.02 -9.16 -7.11
CA THR A 206 -15.13 -9.04 -5.95
C THR A 206 -13.83 -9.81 -6.16
N LEU A 207 -13.90 -11.05 -6.65
CA LEU A 207 -12.71 -11.87 -6.92
C LEU A 207 -11.85 -11.27 -8.03
N THR A 208 -12.44 -10.79 -9.12
CA THR A 208 -11.71 -10.13 -10.21
C THR A 208 -10.96 -8.90 -9.70
N LYS A 209 -11.61 -8.04 -8.92
CA LYS A 209 -10.97 -6.85 -8.34
C LYS A 209 -9.85 -7.23 -7.36
N ALA A 210 -10.06 -8.26 -6.54
CA ALA A 210 -9.02 -8.75 -5.64
C ALA A 210 -7.81 -9.27 -6.43
N ALA A 211 -8.02 -9.97 -7.55
CA ALA A 211 -6.94 -10.42 -8.42
C ALA A 211 -6.15 -9.25 -9.02
N VAL A 212 -6.83 -8.18 -9.46
CA VAL A 212 -6.18 -6.96 -9.96
C VAL A 212 -5.32 -6.31 -8.88
N VAL A 213 -5.85 -6.16 -7.66
CA VAL A 213 -5.08 -5.58 -6.55
C VAL A 213 -3.89 -6.48 -6.20
N LEU A 214 -4.05 -7.80 -6.18
CA LEU A 214 -2.95 -8.73 -5.95
C LEU A 214 -1.85 -8.60 -7.01
N GLU A 215 -2.21 -8.59 -8.30
CA GLU A 215 -1.26 -8.35 -9.39
C GLU A 215 -0.55 -7.00 -9.23
N MET A 216 -1.28 -5.95 -8.86
CA MET A 216 -0.69 -4.62 -8.60
C MET A 216 0.34 -4.68 -7.46
N LEU A 217 0.06 -5.43 -6.39
CA LEU A 217 1.02 -5.63 -5.29
C LEU A 217 2.25 -6.43 -5.75
N LEU A 218 2.07 -7.48 -6.56
CA LEU A 218 3.17 -8.27 -7.11
C LEU A 218 4.06 -7.45 -8.06
N LEU A 219 3.50 -6.44 -8.72
CA LEU A 219 4.18 -5.61 -9.71
C LEU A 219 4.65 -4.25 -9.17
N VAL A 220 4.39 -3.94 -7.90
CA VAL A 220 4.69 -2.62 -7.30
C VAL A 220 6.17 -2.19 -7.46
N GLU A 221 7.11 -3.13 -7.52
CA GLU A 221 8.54 -2.84 -7.72
C GLU A 221 8.81 -2.12 -9.06
N LEU A 222 7.93 -2.27 -10.06
CA LEU A 222 8.02 -1.53 -11.32
C LEU A 222 7.83 -0.01 -11.13
N LEU A 223 7.31 0.44 -9.99
CA LEU A 223 7.25 1.87 -9.67
C LEU A 223 8.63 2.49 -9.40
N GLU A 224 9.68 1.67 -9.22
CA GLU A 224 11.06 2.14 -9.08
C GLU A 224 11.72 2.46 -10.43
N ASP A 225 11.27 1.84 -11.52
CA ASP A 225 11.87 1.98 -12.85
C ASP A 225 10.79 2.21 -13.93
N SER A 226 10.75 3.43 -14.47
CA SER A 226 9.83 3.80 -15.56
C SER A 226 10.01 2.92 -16.80
N ALA A 227 11.26 2.64 -17.18
CA ALA A 227 11.54 1.89 -18.39
C ALA A 227 11.08 0.43 -18.23
N ALA A 228 11.31 -0.16 -17.05
CA ALA A 228 10.82 -1.49 -16.72
C ALA A 228 9.29 -1.57 -16.75
N LEU A 229 8.59 -0.58 -16.16
CA LEU A 229 7.11 -0.54 -16.18
C LEU A 229 6.57 -0.44 -17.61
N GLU A 230 7.10 0.48 -18.42
CA GLU A 230 6.69 0.63 -19.81
C GLU A 230 6.98 -0.59 -20.66
N HIS A 231 8.11 -1.25 -20.44
CA HIS A 231 8.47 -2.49 -21.13
C HIS A 231 7.48 -3.61 -20.79
N GLU A 232 7.20 -3.80 -19.49
CA GLU A 232 6.28 -4.84 -19.01
C GLU A 232 4.85 -4.59 -19.53
N MET A 233 4.40 -3.34 -19.56
CA MET A 233 3.13 -2.94 -20.17
C MET A 233 3.06 -3.32 -21.65
N ARG A 234 4.08 -2.94 -22.44
CA ARG A 234 4.13 -3.25 -23.88
C ARG A 234 4.15 -4.76 -24.13
N SER A 235 4.97 -5.50 -23.38
CA SER A 235 5.09 -6.95 -23.48
C SER A 235 3.78 -7.67 -23.14
N THR A 236 3.14 -7.27 -22.04
CA THR A 236 1.87 -7.87 -21.59
C THR A 236 0.73 -7.57 -22.56
N LEU A 237 0.64 -6.33 -23.07
CA LEU A 237 -0.36 -5.94 -24.07
C LEU A 237 -0.18 -6.67 -25.41
N ALA A 238 1.07 -6.84 -25.87
CA ALA A 238 1.35 -7.58 -27.09
C ALA A 238 0.93 -9.05 -26.95
N SER A 239 1.28 -9.68 -25.82
CA SER A 239 0.89 -11.05 -25.49
C SER A 239 -0.62 -11.20 -25.46
N TYR A 240 -1.33 -10.31 -24.76
CA TYR A 240 -2.79 -10.35 -24.68
C TYR A 240 -3.47 -10.19 -26.04
N ARG A 241 -2.99 -9.27 -26.89
CA ARG A 241 -3.49 -9.08 -28.26
C ARG A 241 -3.28 -10.32 -29.13
N SER A 242 -2.17 -11.03 -28.95
CA SER A 242 -1.88 -12.26 -29.71
C SER A 242 -2.79 -13.44 -29.31
N TYR A 243 -3.29 -13.46 -28.06
CA TYR A 243 -4.13 -14.52 -27.52
C TYR A 243 -5.63 -14.30 -27.72
N GLN A 244 -6.05 -13.08 -28.08
CA GLN A 244 -7.46 -12.80 -28.39
C GLN A 244 -7.84 -13.55 -29.67
N PRO A 245 -8.80 -14.50 -29.64
CA PRO A 245 -9.27 -15.14 -30.85
C PRO A 245 -9.81 -14.05 -31.78
N LYS A 246 -9.34 -14.02 -33.02
CA LYS A 246 -9.90 -13.13 -34.05
C LYS A 246 -11.39 -13.44 -34.11
N LYS A 247 -12.24 -12.48 -33.73
CA LYS A 247 -13.69 -12.58 -33.96
C LYS A 247 -13.87 -12.82 -35.46
N GLN A 248 -14.28 -14.03 -35.82
CA GLN A 248 -14.78 -14.36 -37.16
C GLN A 248 -16.18 -13.79 -37.32
#